data_AF-S3Y7U6-F1
#
_entry.id   AF-S3Y7U6-F1
#
_cell.length_a   1.000
_cell.length_b   1.000
_cell.length_c   1.000
_cell.angle_alpha   90.00
_cell.angle_beta   90.00
_cell.angle_gamma   90.00
#
_symmetry.space_group_name_H-M   'P 1'
#
loop_
_entity.id
_entity.type
_entity.pdbx_description
1 polymer ?
#
loop_
_entity_poly.entity_id
_entity_poly.type
_entity_poly.pdbx_seq_one_letter_code
_entity_poly.pdbx_strand_id
1 'polypeptide(L)' 'MADWKKQLDEFLALYKYDTLNDAGTISAEQAKEKAYAEYDKFRLIQDTEYLSDFDKEIKLWKEKGLFGKD' A
#
# COMPACT_ATOMS: atom_id res chain seq x y z
N MET A 1 6.44 10.52 -23.64
CA MET A 1 6.98 10.64 -22.26
C MET A 1 7.58 12.03 -21.98
N ALA A 2 8.31 12.64 -22.92
CA ALA A 2 8.90 13.97 -22.69
C ALA A 2 7.86 15.13 -22.72
N ASP A 3 6.89 15.08 -23.65
CA ASP A 3 5.93 16.17 -23.80
C ASP A 3 4.95 16.31 -22.62
N TRP A 4 4.53 15.19 -22.02
CA TRP A 4 3.65 15.23 -20.85
C TRP A 4 4.36 15.83 -19.62
N LYS A 5 5.67 15.59 -19.50
CA LYS A 5 6.47 16.13 -18.40
C LYS A 5 6.51 17.66 -18.47
N LYS A 6 6.74 18.20 -19.67
CA LYS A 6 6.79 19.65 -19.90
C LYS A 6 5.46 20.35 -19.57
N GLN A 7 4.34 19.77 -19.99
CA GLN A 7 3.02 20.33 -19.70
C GLN A 7 2.71 20.33 -18.19
N LEU A 8 3.14 19.30 -17.46
CA LEU A 8 2.98 19.22 -16.01
C LEU A 8 3.85 20.27 -15.29
N ASP A 9 5.10 20.43 -15.70
CA ASP A 9 6.01 21.42 -15.12
C ASP A 9 5.50 22.86 -15.32
N GLU A 10 4.96 23.18 -16.50
CA GLU A 10 4.32 24.49 -16.78
C GLU A 10 3.07 24.71 -15.91
N PHE A 11 2.25 23.67 -15.70
CA PHE A 11 1.10 23.73 -14.81
C PHE A 11 1.52 23.99 -13.36
N LEU A 12 2.50 23.25 -12.84
CA LEU A 12 2.98 23.42 -11.47
C LEU A 12 3.55 24.83 -11.22
N ALA A 13 4.29 25.39 -12.19
CA ALA A 13 4.82 26.74 -12.13
C ALA A 13 3.73 27.82 -12.07
N LEU A 14 2.63 27.66 -12.82
CA LEU A 14 1.50 28.58 -12.80
C LEU A 14 0.81 28.66 -11.43
N TYR A 15 0.76 27.54 -10.71
CA TYR A 15 0.17 27.46 -9.37
C TYR A 15 1.17 27.73 -8.24
N LYS A 16 2.40 28.15 -8.55
CA LYS A 16 3.50 28.39 -7.60
C LYS A 16 3.79 27.21 -6.67
N TYR A 17 3.52 25.99 -7.13
CA TYR A 17 4.03 24.81 -6.45
C TYR A 17 5.51 24.68 -6.80
N ASP A 18 6.37 24.49 -5.80
CA ASP A 18 7.77 24.17 -6.06
C ASP A 18 7.83 22.89 -6.89
N THR A 19 8.47 23.00 -8.05
CA THR A 19 8.84 21.84 -8.84
C THR A 19 9.86 21.04 -8.04
N LEU A 20 9.65 19.73 -7.90
CA LEU A 20 10.56 18.85 -7.20
C LEU A 20 11.90 18.80 -7.93
N ASN A 21 12.85 19.66 -7.53
CA ASN A 21 14.16 19.80 -8.17
C ASN A 21 15.03 18.57 -7.95
N ASP A 22 14.86 17.92 -6.79
CA ASP A 22 15.55 16.70 -6.42
C ASP A 22 14.59 15.53 -6.58
N ALA A 23 14.34 15.11 -7.82
CA ALA A 23 13.86 13.75 -8.06
C ALA A 23 14.93 12.83 -7.48
N GLY A 24 14.69 12.31 -6.27
CA GLY A 24 15.68 11.58 -5.49
C GLY A 24 16.46 10.60 -6.37
N THR A 25 17.77 10.52 -6.14
CA THR A 25 18.76 9.77 -6.94
C THR A 25 18.62 8.25 -6.83
N ILE A 26 17.42 7.77 -6.52
CA ILE A 26 17.13 6.37 -6.29
C ILE A 26 16.81 5.76 -7.66
N SER A 27 17.66 4.83 -8.10
CA SER A 27 17.39 4.07 -9.31
C SER A 27 16.11 3.25 -9.17
N ALA A 28 15.47 2.91 -10.28
CA ALA A 28 14.29 2.02 -10.26
C ALA A 28 14.59 0.68 -9.55
N GLU A 29 15.83 0.20 -9.63
CA GLU A 29 16.31 -1.00 -8.96
C GLU A 29 16.36 -0.82 -7.44
N GLN A 30 16.95 0.27 -6.95
CA GLN A 30 16.98 0.59 -5.51
C GLN A 30 15.58 0.81 -4.93
N ALA A 31 14.67 1.43 -5.70
CA ALA A 31 13.28 1.58 -5.30
C ALA A 31 12.58 0.22 -5.18
N LYS A 32 12.85 -0.70 -6.11
CA LYS A 32 12.29 -2.05 -6.12
C LYS A 32 12.80 -2.90 -4.95
N GLU A 33 14.10 -2.85 -4.68
CA GLU A 33 14.70 -3.52 -3.51
C GLU A 33 14.08 -3.03 -2.20
N LYS A 34 13.96 -1.70 -2.05
CA LYS A 34 13.32 -1.11 -0.88
C LYS A 34 11.85 -1.53 -0.75
N ALA A 35 11.11 -1.57 -1.86
CA ALA A 35 9.72 -2.01 -1.86
C ALA A 35 9.58 -3.47 -1.40
N TYR A 36 10.44 -4.38 -1.88
CA TYR A 36 10.42 -5.77 -1.42
C TYR A 36 10.80 -5.91 0.06
N ALA A 37 11.83 -5.19 0.51
CA ALA A 37 12.25 -5.23 1.91
C ALA A 37 11.15 -4.76 2.87
N GLU A 38 10.36 -3.74 2.50
CA GLU A 38 9.22 -3.32 3.31
C GLU A 38 8.02 -4.25 3.18
N TYR A 39 7.80 -4.85 2.01
CA TYR A 39 6.76 -5.86 1.82
C TYR A 39 6.99 -7.09 2.70
N ASP A 40 8.24 -7.55 2.84
CA ASP A 40 8.56 -8.71 3.69
C ASP A 40 8.20 -8.47 5.16
N LYS A 41 8.40 -7.24 5.66
CA LYS A 41 7.98 -6.87 7.03
C LYS A 41 6.46 -6.82 7.14
N PHE A 42 5.78 -6.20 6.17
CA PHE A 42 4.33 -6.10 6.16
C PHE A 42 3.67 -7.48 6.09
N ARG A 43 4.19 -8.38 5.25
CA ARG A 43 3.66 -9.73 5.07
C ARG A 43 3.62 -10.52 6.37
N LEU A 44 4.66 -10.43 7.20
CA LEU A 44 4.68 -11.11 8.50
C LEU A 44 3.55 -10.61 9.41
N ILE A 45 3.31 -9.30 9.44
CA ILE A 45 2.23 -8.69 10.22
C ILE A 45 0.88 -9.13 9.65
N GLN A 46 0.72 -9.03 8.32
CA GLN A 46 -0.50 -9.44 7.63
C GLN A 46 -0.82 -10.90 7.89
N ASP A 47 0.14 -11.82 7.79
CA ASP A 47 -0.08 -13.25 8.03
C ASP A 47 -0.55 -13.51 9.47
N THR A 48 -0.09 -12.73 10.46
CA THR A 48 -0.56 -12.85 11.85
C THR A 48 -1.93 -12.22 12.12
N GLU A 49 -2.24 -11.11 11.45
CA GLU A 49 -3.48 -10.34 11.66
C GLU A 49 -4.59 -10.76 10.70
N TYR A 50 -4.28 -11.58 9.68
CA TYR A 50 -5.23 -12.00 8.68
C TYR A 50 -6.32 -12.85 9.32
N LEU A 51 -7.48 -12.23 9.47
CA LEU A 51 -8.72 -12.90 9.81
C LEU A 51 -9.51 -13.09 8.52
N SER A 52 -9.58 -14.33 8.04
CA SER A 52 -10.37 -14.67 6.86
C SER A 52 -11.83 -14.27 7.09
N ASP A 53 -12.52 -13.88 6.02
CA ASP A 53 -13.96 -13.60 6.12
C ASP A 53 -14.74 -14.85 6.58
N PHE A 54 -14.22 -16.04 6.30
CA PHE A 54 -14.73 -17.29 6.85
C PHE A 54 -14.57 -17.38 8.37
N ASP A 55 -13.42 -16.98 8.92
CA ASP A 55 -13.17 -16.97 10.36
C ASP A 55 -14.08 -15.94 11.07
N LYS A 56 -14.37 -14.81 10.40
CA LYS A 56 -15.34 -13.82 10.87
C LYS A 56 -16.75 -14.42 10.94
N GLU A 57 -17.19 -15.10 9.89
CA GLU A 57 -18.51 -15.75 9.84
C GLU A 57 -18.63 -16.85 10.91
N ILE A 58 -17.60 -17.69 11.09
CA ILE A 58 -17.60 -18.71 12.17
C ILE A 58 -17.71 -18.06 13.54
N LYS A 59 -16.96 -16.98 13.81
CA LYS A 59 -17.06 -16.24 15.08
C LYS A 59 -18.47 -15.72 15.30
N LEU A 60 -19.07 -15.10 14.28
CA LEU A 60 -20.43 -14.60 14.32
C LEU A 60 -21.45 -15.71 14.61
N TRP A 61 -21.30 -16.88 13.99
CA TRP A 61 -22.22 -18.01 14.19
C TRP A 61 -22.06 -18.64 15.57
N LYS A 62 -20.84 -18.66 16.13
CA LYS A 62 -20.59 -19.06 17.52
C LYS A 62 -21.24 -18.10 18.51
N GLU A 63 -21.11 -16.79 18.31
CA GLU A 63 -21.76 -15.76 19.15
C GLU A 63 -23.29 -15.81 19.09
N LYS A 64 -23.85 -16.16 17.94
CA LYS A 64 -25.30 -16.38 17.76
C LYS A 64 -25.80 -17.71 18.35
N GLY A 65 -24.93 -18.52 18.95
CA GLY A 65 -25.31 -19.77 19.64
C GLY A 65 -25.64 -20.93 18.70
N LEU A 66 -25.30 -20.86 17.41
CA LEU A 66 -25.60 -21.95 16.45
C LEU A 66 -24.69 -23.19 16.59
N PHE A 67 -23.63 -23.11 17.41
CA PHE A 67 -22.69 -24.23 17.65
C PHE A 67 -22.51 -24.57 19.15
N GLY A 68 -23.46 -24.19 20.00
CA GLY A 68 -23.38 -24.36 21.46
C GLY A 68 -24.23 -25.50 22.02
N LYS A 69 -24.23 -26.68 21.39
CA LYS A 69 -24.77 -27.91 21.99
C LYS A 69 -23.84 -29.08 21.68
N ASP A 70 -22.86 -29.24 22.56
CA ASP A 70 -22.45 -30.53 23.10
C ASP A 70 -22.37 -30.36 24.63
#